data_AF-A0A8H7Q2G9-F1
#
_entry.id   AF-A0A8H7Q2G9-F1
#
_cell.length_a   1.000
_cell.length_b   1.000
_cell.length_c   1.000
_cell.angle_alpha   90.00
_cell.angle_beta   90.00
_cell.angle_gamma   90.00
#
_symmetry.space_group_name_H-M   'P 1'
#
loop_
_entity.id
_entity.type
_entity.pdbx_description
1 polymer ?
#
loop_
_entity_poly.entity_id
_entity_poly.type
_entity_poly.pdbx_seq_one_letter_code
_entity_poly.pdbx_strand_id
1 'polypeptide(L)'
;MPFLNFLLVAAAGASTALAATGCNPSYNYTEPSCINDCKLQAGQSISPDYTTDSQSANFLTSISFQCNKSSPNYIPYMTAAGICFTSCNFNDQQAFVKNYQLECSWWQQHSNETCSNVTINDTNSVSSTTSGSSAIQLSTLGTVLALAGGIAI
;
A
#
# COMPACT_ATOMS: atom_id res chain seq x y z
N MET A 1 -30.01 1.17 -51.11
CA MET A 1 -29.45 0.29 -50.06
C MET A 1 -28.13 -0.28 -50.57
N PRO A 2 -26.97 0.18 -50.04
CA PRO A 2 -25.77 -0.64 -50.06
C PRO A 2 -25.27 -0.94 -48.65
N PHE A 3 -24.61 -2.09 -48.57
CA PHE A 3 -24.20 -2.85 -47.40
C PHE A 3 -22.84 -2.41 -46.84
N LEU A 4 -22.67 -2.69 -45.54
CA LEU A 4 -21.44 -3.06 -44.80
C LEU A 4 -20.17 -2.20 -44.93
N ASN A 5 -19.72 -1.64 -43.79
CA ASN A 5 -18.45 -2.04 -43.15
C ASN A 5 -18.22 -1.22 -41.87
N PHE A 6 -18.45 -1.84 -40.71
CA PHE A 6 -17.76 -1.41 -39.49
C PHE A 6 -16.98 -2.61 -38.96
N LEU A 7 -15.69 -2.61 -39.30
CA LEU A 7 -14.67 -3.46 -38.70
C LEU A 7 -14.70 -3.24 -37.19
N LEU A 8 -15.17 -4.24 -36.47
CA LEU A 8 -15.07 -4.33 -35.02
C LEU A 8 -13.61 -4.67 -34.69
N VAL A 9 -12.79 -3.66 -34.46
CA VAL A 9 -11.45 -3.83 -33.86
C VAL A 9 -11.69 -4.20 -32.40
N ALA A 10 -11.77 -5.50 -32.13
CA ALA A 10 -11.54 -6.04 -30.81
C ALA A 10 -10.03 -5.93 -30.52
N ALA A 11 -9.59 -4.76 -30.06
CA ALA A 11 -8.32 -4.66 -29.37
C ALA A 11 -8.49 -5.38 -28.03
N ALA A 12 -8.22 -6.69 -28.03
CA ALA A 12 -7.87 -7.40 -26.81
C ALA A 12 -6.59 -6.73 -26.29
N GLY A 13 -6.76 -5.75 -25.42
CA GLY A 13 -5.66 -5.18 -24.65
C GLY A 13 -5.05 -6.32 -23.86
N ALA A 14 -3.88 -6.78 -24.31
CA ALA A 14 -3.02 -7.56 -23.47
C ALA A 14 -2.65 -6.65 -22.30
N SER A 15 -3.32 -6.83 -21.16
CA SER A 15 -2.81 -6.38 -19.88
C SER A 15 -1.52 -7.15 -19.68
N THR A 16 -0.42 -6.59 -20.17
CA THR A 16 0.91 -6.98 -19.74
C THR A 16 0.90 -6.78 -18.23
N ALA A 17 0.77 -7.88 -17.50
CA ALA A 17 1.18 -7.95 -16.12
C ALA A 17 2.69 -7.66 -16.15
N LEU A 18 3.03 -6.37 -16.14
CA LEU A 18 4.33 -5.95 -15.64
C LEU A 18 4.36 -6.52 -14.24
N ALA A 19 5.18 -7.57 -14.05
CA ALA A 19 5.57 -8.00 -12.72
C ALA A 19 6.16 -6.76 -12.07
N ALA A 20 5.33 -6.11 -11.26
CA ALA A 20 5.57 -4.75 -10.87
C ALA A 20 6.66 -4.76 -9.81
N THR A 21 7.76 -4.08 -10.11
CA THR A 21 8.62 -3.52 -9.07
C THR A 21 7.77 -2.46 -8.35
N GLY A 22 6.90 -2.88 -7.43
CA GLY A 22 5.99 -1.99 -6.69
C GLY A 22 4.60 -1.77 -7.31
N CYS A 23 3.55 -1.60 -6.49
CA CYS A 23 2.17 -1.40 -6.98
C CYS A 23 2.00 -0.14 -7.86
N ASN A 24 2.64 0.98 -7.51
CA ASN A 24 2.47 2.27 -8.22
C ASN A 24 3.83 2.96 -8.43
N PRO A 25 4.70 2.46 -9.32
CA PRO A 25 6.08 2.94 -9.46
C PRO A 25 6.19 4.31 -10.14
N SER A 26 5.15 4.75 -10.86
CA SER A 26 5.10 6.08 -11.48
C SER A 26 4.73 7.19 -10.49
N TYR A 27 4.22 6.82 -9.30
CA TYR A 27 3.89 7.77 -8.26
C TYR A 27 5.17 8.28 -7.58
N ASN A 28 5.54 9.51 -7.92
CA ASN A 28 6.76 10.16 -7.46
C ASN A 28 6.47 11.46 -6.71
N TYR A 29 5.51 11.40 -5.78
CA TYR A 29 5.22 12.51 -4.89
C TYR A 29 5.53 12.10 -3.45
N THR A 30 6.19 13.00 -2.73
CA THR A 30 6.51 12.82 -1.32
C THR A 30 5.85 13.95 -0.56
N GLU A 31 4.95 13.59 0.34
CA GLU A 31 4.29 14.57 1.21
C GLU A 31 5.18 15.03 2.35
N PRO A 32 5.01 16.30 2.80
CA PRO A 32 5.57 16.73 4.06
C PRO A 32 5.09 15.82 5.19
N SER A 33 5.96 15.49 6.14
CA SER A 33 5.66 14.52 7.20
C SER A 33 4.38 14.85 7.96
N CYS A 34 4.19 16.11 8.37
CA CYS A 34 2.98 16.52 9.09
C CYS A 34 1.69 16.25 8.30
N ILE A 35 1.70 16.56 7.00
CA ILE A 35 0.55 16.31 6.11
C ILE A 35 0.32 14.80 5.96
N ASN A 36 1.40 14.04 5.76
CA ASN A 36 1.34 12.59 5.64
C ASN A 36 0.76 11.92 6.91
N ASP A 37 1.21 12.34 8.10
CA ASP A 37 0.68 11.85 9.38
C ASP A 37 -0.80 12.19 9.55
N CYS A 38 -1.19 13.43 9.22
CA CYS A 38 -2.59 13.84 9.25
C CYS A 38 -3.48 13.02 8.30
N LYS A 39 -2.99 12.74 7.09
CA LYS A 39 -3.68 11.88 6.11
C LYS A 39 -3.82 10.45 6.62
N LEU A 40 -2.75 9.89 7.16
CA LEU A 40 -2.73 8.55 7.72
C LEU A 40 -3.74 8.43 8.87
N GLN A 41 -3.72 9.36 9.83
CA GLN A 41 -4.64 9.36 10.96
C GLN A 41 -6.10 9.50 10.51
N ALA A 42 -6.41 10.46 9.62
CA ALA A 42 -7.75 10.67 9.11
C ALA A 42 -8.25 9.46 8.31
N GLY A 43 -7.40 8.93 7.44
CA GLY A 43 -7.69 7.76 6.63
C GLY A 43 -7.94 6.50 7.47
N GLN A 44 -7.08 6.23 8.45
CA GLN A 44 -7.22 5.09 9.37
C GLN A 44 -8.46 5.19 10.26
N SER A 45 -8.93 6.40 10.56
CA SER A 45 -10.20 6.59 11.28
C SER A 45 -11.44 6.19 10.46
N ILE A 46 -11.32 6.12 9.14
CA ILE A 46 -12.40 5.76 8.21
C ILE A 46 -12.25 4.32 7.71
N SER A 47 -11.01 3.90 7.43
CA SER A 47 -10.69 2.58 6.90
C SER A 47 -9.37 2.10 7.51
N PRO A 48 -9.33 0.96 8.22
CA PRO A 48 -8.11 0.45 8.85
C PRO A 48 -7.01 0.10 7.82
N ASP A 49 -7.41 -0.21 6.59
CA ASP A 49 -6.52 -0.52 5.46
C ASP A 49 -5.94 0.73 4.77
N TYR A 50 -6.27 1.93 5.25
CA TYR A 50 -5.75 3.16 4.68
C TYR A 50 -4.22 3.22 4.80
N THR A 51 -3.59 3.67 3.72
CA THR A 51 -2.14 3.78 3.61
C THR A 51 -1.75 4.99 2.78
N THR A 52 -0.58 5.55 3.09
CA THR A 52 0.10 6.56 2.25
C THR A 52 1.27 5.96 1.46
N ASP A 53 1.54 4.67 1.62
CA ASP A 53 2.59 3.96 0.89
C ASP A 53 2.14 3.64 -0.54
N SER A 54 2.80 4.22 -1.54
CA SER A 54 2.53 4.00 -2.96
C SER A 54 2.77 2.56 -3.43
N GLN A 55 3.53 1.77 -2.66
CA GLN A 55 3.82 0.38 -2.97
C GLN A 55 2.74 -0.56 -2.43
N SER A 56 1.80 -0.07 -1.62
CA SER A 56 0.73 -0.88 -1.06
C SER A 56 -0.39 -1.12 -2.06
N ALA A 57 -1.01 -2.31 -1.99
CA ALA A 57 -2.19 -2.64 -2.79
C ALA A 57 -3.40 -1.73 -2.48
N ASN A 58 -3.46 -1.15 -1.27
CA ASN A 58 -4.54 -0.27 -0.84
C ASN A 58 -4.30 1.21 -1.18
N PHE A 59 -3.19 1.55 -1.84
CA PHE A 59 -2.80 2.93 -2.11
C PHE A 59 -3.83 3.67 -2.97
N LEU A 60 -4.25 3.09 -4.09
CA LEU A 60 -5.24 3.70 -5.00
C LEU A 60 -6.61 3.88 -4.34
N THR A 61 -6.99 2.97 -3.43
CA THR A 61 -8.20 3.14 -2.62
C THR A 61 -8.03 4.28 -1.63
N SER A 62 -6.87 4.38 -0.96
CA SER A 62 -6.59 5.40 0.05
C SER A 62 -6.55 6.80 -0.56
N ILE A 63 -5.85 6.98 -1.68
CA ILE A 63 -5.77 8.27 -2.39
C ILE A 63 -7.14 8.68 -2.96
N SER A 64 -8.03 7.71 -3.24
CA SER A 64 -9.41 8.02 -3.66
C SER A 64 -10.19 8.80 -2.60
N PHE A 65 -9.85 8.68 -1.31
CA PHE A 65 -10.54 9.41 -0.25
C PHE A 65 -10.33 10.92 -0.37
N GLN A 66 -9.26 11.35 -1.04
CA GLN A 66 -9.01 12.77 -1.29
C GLN A 66 -9.23 13.20 -2.73
N CYS A 67 -9.31 12.28 -3.68
CA CYS A 67 -9.44 12.59 -5.10
C CYS A 67 -10.79 12.26 -5.72
N ASN A 68 -11.55 11.30 -5.17
CA ASN A 68 -12.87 10.93 -5.65
C ASN A 68 -13.97 11.68 -4.91
N LYS A 69 -14.38 12.84 -5.42
CA LYS A 69 -15.42 13.68 -4.81
C LYS A 69 -16.80 13.04 -4.73
N SER A 70 -17.06 12.00 -5.53
CA SER A 70 -18.32 11.25 -5.52
C SER A 70 -18.32 10.13 -4.48
N SER A 71 -17.16 9.83 -3.87
CA SER A 71 -17.06 8.80 -2.84
C SER A 71 -17.74 9.26 -1.54
N PRO A 72 -18.48 8.38 -0.85
CA PRO A 72 -19.02 8.70 0.47
C PRO A 72 -17.93 9.01 1.50
N ASN A 73 -16.69 8.54 1.28
CA ASN A 73 -15.55 8.77 2.16
C ASN A 73 -14.88 10.14 1.93
N TYR A 74 -15.21 10.85 0.86
CA TYR A 74 -14.53 12.10 0.50
C TYR A 74 -14.70 13.20 1.56
N ILE A 75 -15.94 13.56 1.85
CA ILE A 75 -16.25 14.61 2.82
C ILE A 75 -15.72 14.29 4.23
N PRO A 76 -15.95 13.09 4.81
CA PRO A 76 -15.44 12.79 6.15
C PRO A 76 -13.91 12.79 6.19
N TYR A 77 -13.24 12.25 5.16
CA TYR A 77 -11.78 12.26 5.08
C TYR A 77 -11.24 13.68 4.97
N MET A 78 -11.72 14.48 4.02
CA MET A 78 -11.25 15.85 3.80
C MET A 78 -11.48 16.73 5.03
N THR A 79 -12.57 16.49 5.77
CA THR A 79 -12.86 17.19 7.01
C THR A 79 -11.87 16.80 8.11
N ALA A 80 -11.69 15.50 8.36
CA ALA A 80 -10.78 15.02 9.40
C ALA A 80 -9.32 15.38 9.12
N ALA A 81 -8.84 15.16 7.90
CA ALA A 81 -7.50 15.53 7.47
C ALA A 81 -7.32 17.05 7.50
N GLY A 82 -8.31 17.82 7.00
CA GLY A 82 -8.27 19.28 6.97
C GLY A 82 -8.15 19.91 8.36
N ILE A 83 -8.86 19.38 9.36
CA ILE A 83 -8.70 19.82 10.76
C ILE A 83 -7.26 19.62 11.23
N CYS A 84 -6.67 18.46 10.95
CA CYS A 84 -5.30 18.16 11.34
C CYS A 84 -4.28 19.06 10.60
N PHE A 85 -4.49 19.33 9.31
CA PHE A 85 -3.59 20.18 8.50
C PHE A 85 -3.42 21.59 9.07
N THR A 86 -4.41 22.11 9.80
CA THR A 86 -4.30 23.44 10.45
C THR A 86 -3.19 23.50 11.49
N SER A 87 -2.76 22.36 12.04
CA SER A 87 -1.65 22.26 12.98
C SER A 87 -0.28 22.16 12.31
N CYS A 88 -0.23 21.84 11.01
CA CYS A 88 1.00 21.79 10.24
C CYS A 88 1.54 23.18 9.97
N ASN A 89 2.84 23.30 9.73
CA ASN A 89 3.43 24.58 9.38
C ASN A 89 2.91 25.09 8.02
N PHE A 90 2.98 26.40 7.81
CA PHE A 90 2.43 27.03 6.62
C PHE A 90 3.06 26.55 5.30
N ASN A 91 4.36 26.18 5.30
CA ASN A 91 5.02 25.68 4.10
C ASN A 91 4.49 24.30 3.71
N ASP A 92 4.23 23.43 4.68
CA ASP A 92 3.64 22.10 4.46
C ASP A 92 2.22 22.22 3.90
N GLN A 93 1.42 23.11 4.46
CA GLN A 93 0.07 23.39 3.97
C GLN A 93 0.09 23.89 2.52
N GLN A 94 0.99 24.82 2.17
CA GLN A 94 1.15 25.27 0.79
C GLN A 94 1.64 24.15 -0.13
N ALA A 95 2.58 23.31 0.33
CA ALA A 95 3.05 22.17 -0.44
C ALA A 95 1.92 21.19 -0.75
N PHE A 96 1.04 20.92 0.23
CA PHE A 96 -0.17 20.12 -0.01
C PHE A 96 -1.07 20.75 -1.07
N VAL A 97 -1.46 22.02 -0.91
CA VAL A 97 -2.37 22.71 -1.86
C VAL A 97 -1.80 22.72 -3.28
N LYS A 98 -0.48 22.96 -3.42
CA LYS A 98 0.21 22.96 -4.71
C LYS A 98 0.14 21.61 -5.41
N ASN A 99 0.32 20.52 -4.67
CA ASN A 99 0.44 19.18 -5.25
C ASN A 99 -0.88 18.41 -5.29
N TYR A 100 -1.89 18.81 -4.52
CA TYR A 100 -3.20 18.15 -4.46
C TYR A 100 -3.82 17.93 -5.84
N GLN A 101 -3.78 18.95 -6.71
CA GLN A 101 -4.32 18.82 -8.07
C GLN A 101 -3.51 17.85 -8.94
N LEU A 102 -2.19 17.83 -8.79
CA LEU A 102 -1.31 16.93 -9.54
C LEU A 102 -1.54 15.48 -9.12
N GLU A 103 -1.62 15.25 -7.81
CA GLU A 103 -1.90 13.94 -7.24
C GLU A 103 -3.26 13.39 -7.71
N CYS A 104 -4.31 14.21 -7.66
CA CYS A 104 -5.62 13.76 -8.12
C CYS A 104 -5.73 13.59 -9.63
N SER A 105 -4.95 14.35 -10.41
CA SER A 105 -4.85 14.14 -11.87
C SER A 105 -4.12 12.83 -12.20
N TRP A 106 -3.09 12.49 -11.42
CA TRP A 106 -2.42 11.19 -11.53
C TRP A 106 -3.39 10.07 -11.15
N TRP A 107 -4.06 10.17 -9.99
CA TRP A 107 -4.99 9.14 -9.56
C TRP A 107 -6.10 8.89 -10.58
N GLN A 108 -6.67 9.91 -11.22
CA GLN A 108 -7.71 9.71 -12.24
C GLN A 108 -7.24 8.81 -13.39
N GLN A 109 -5.98 8.93 -13.82
CA GLN A 109 -5.39 8.12 -14.87
C GLN A 109 -5.10 6.68 -14.41
N HIS A 110 -4.79 6.51 -13.12
CA HIS A 110 -4.34 5.24 -12.54
C HIS A 110 -5.42 4.54 -11.68
N SER A 111 -6.60 5.13 -11.52
CA SER A 111 -7.65 4.68 -10.58
C SER A 111 -8.22 3.29 -10.86
N ASN A 112 -8.05 2.78 -12.08
CA ASN A 112 -8.52 1.46 -12.51
C ASN A 112 -7.37 0.43 -12.57
N GLU A 113 -6.15 0.80 -12.17
CA GLU A 113 -5.04 -0.12 -12.11
C GLU A 113 -5.20 -1.06 -10.92
N THR A 114 -4.87 -2.33 -11.14
CA THR A 114 -4.88 -3.34 -10.08
C THR A 114 -3.46 -3.65 -9.66
N CYS A 115 -3.18 -3.56 -8.36
CA CYS A 115 -1.93 -4.12 -7.87
C CYS A 115 -2.05 -5.65 -7.84
N SER A 116 -1.22 -6.33 -8.65
CA SER A 116 -1.01 -7.77 -8.47
C SER A 116 -0.19 -7.93 -7.20
N ASN A 117 -0.79 -8.57 -6.18
CA ASN A 117 -0.10 -8.88 -4.93
C ASN A 117 1.27 -9.49 -5.23
N VAL A 118 2.34 -8.77 -4.90
CA VAL A 118 3.65 -9.39 -4.87
C VAL A 118 3.57 -10.41 -3.75
N THR A 119 3.51 -11.69 -4.10
CA THR A 119 3.71 -12.78 -3.13
C THR A 119 5.10 -12.57 -2.53
N ILE A 120 5.17 -11.87 -1.40
CA ILE A 120 6.32 -11.95 -0.53
C ILE A 120 6.29 -13.38 -0.02
N ASN A 121 7.27 -14.18 -0.45
CA ASN A 121 7.52 -15.48 0.12
C ASN A 121 8.11 -15.27 1.52
N ASP A 122 7.23 -14.95 2.48
CA ASP A 122 7.55 -14.81 3.89
C ASP A 122 7.86 -16.20 4.47
N THR A 123 9.11 -16.64 4.30
CA THR A 123 9.70 -17.64 5.20
C THR A 123 10.21 -16.89 6.41
N ASN A 124 9.30 -16.50 7.30
CA ASN A 124 9.70 -16.14 8.66
C ASN A 124 8.67 -16.65 9.66
N SER A 125 9.06 -17.76 10.30
CA SER A 125 8.29 -18.37 11.37
C SER A 125 8.11 -17.38 12.52
N VAL A 126 6.85 -17.13 12.85
CA VAL A 126 6.42 -16.59 14.14
C VAL A 126 7.04 -17.45 15.26
N SER A 127 8.01 -16.90 15.97
CA SER A 127 8.36 -17.34 17.33
C SER A 127 7.82 -16.32 18.32
N SER A 128 6.61 -16.61 18.80
CA SER A 128 5.97 -15.94 19.92
C SER A 128 6.83 -16.13 21.17
N THR A 129 7.48 -15.07 21.65
CA THR A 129 8.13 -15.07 22.98
C THR A 129 7.21 -14.34 23.94
N THR A 130 6.38 -15.11 24.65
CA THR A 130 5.56 -14.59 25.74
C THR A 130 6.34 -14.73 27.04
N SER A 131 6.67 -13.60 27.66
CA SER A 131 7.19 -13.55 29.04
C SER A 131 6.08 -13.92 30.02
N GLY A 132 6.24 -15.03 30.72
CA GLY A 132 5.38 -15.46 31.83
C GLY A 132 6.09 -16.52 32.67
N SER A 133 6.44 -16.17 33.90
CA SER A 133 7.22 -17.00 34.82
C SER A 133 6.46 -18.21 35.36
N SER A 134 7.25 -19.28 35.61
CA SER A 134 7.05 -20.37 36.59
C SER A 134 6.16 -21.57 36.22
N ALA A 135 6.79 -22.69 35.85
CA ALA A 135 6.69 -23.98 36.56
C ALA A 135 7.72 -25.01 36.01
N ILE A 136 8.32 -25.75 36.93
CA ILE A 136 9.32 -26.82 36.74
C ILE A 136 8.65 -28.09 36.17
N GLN A 137 9.34 -28.84 35.28
CA GLN A 137 9.40 -30.32 35.13
C GLN A 137 10.31 -30.62 33.91
N LEU A 138 11.56 -31.09 34.01
CA LEU A 138 12.12 -32.38 34.44
C LEU A 138 11.61 -33.61 33.67
N SER A 139 12.32 -34.02 32.61
CA SER A 139 12.85 -35.39 32.36
C SER A 139 13.51 -35.45 30.96
N THR A 140 14.84 -35.55 30.82
CA THR A 140 15.75 -36.73 30.83
C THR A 140 15.77 -37.56 29.54
N LEU A 141 17.00 -37.69 28.99
CA LEU A 141 17.58 -38.76 28.16
C LEU A 141 17.24 -38.87 26.65
N GLY A 142 18.31 -38.80 25.83
CA GLY A 142 18.27 -39.24 24.43
C GLY A 142 19.50 -38.88 23.60
N THR A 143 20.70 -39.26 24.04
CA THR A 143 21.95 -39.22 23.25
C THR A 143 21.94 -40.21 22.08
N VAL A 144 22.39 -39.80 20.88
CA VAL A 144 23.28 -40.56 19.95
C VAL A 144 23.71 -39.59 18.82
N LEU A 145 25.00 -39.22 18.69
CA LEU A 145 26.19 -39.91 18.18
C LEU A 145 26.48 -39.59 16.70
N ALA A 146 27.76 -39.29 16.45
CA ALA A 146 28.38 -38.63 15.31
C ALA A 146 28.64 -39.52 14.07
N LEU A 147 29.38 -38.92 13.10
CA LEU A 147 30.19 -39.47 11.98
C LEU A 147 29.54 -39.24 10.59
N ALA A 148 30.19 -38.77 9.52
CA ALA A 148 31.59 -38.57 9.14
C ALA A 148 31.66 -37.53 7.99
N GLY A 149 32.69 -36.66 7.91
CA GLY A 149 33.79 -36.73 6.91
C GLY A 149 33.47 -36.00 5.58
N GLY A 150 34.30 -35.18 4.94
CA GLY A 150 35.69 -34.73 5.07
C GLY A 150 35.90 -33.47 4.18
N ILE A 151 36.69 -32.49 4.61
CA ILE A 151 38.01 -32.07 4.09
C ILE A 151 38.14 -31.99 2.55
N ALA A 152 38.39 -30.80 2.02
CA ALA A 152 39.68 -30.43 1.38
C ALA A 152 39.66 -29.00 0.81
N ILE A 153 40.60 -28.19 1.32
CA ILE A 153 41.37 -27.07 0.71
C ILE A 153 40.77 -26.24 -0.41
#